data_AF-A0A3N5WF87-F1
#
_entry.id   AF-A0A3N5WF87-F1
#
_cell.length_a   1.000
_cell.length_b   1.000
_cell.length_c   1.000
_cell.angle_alpha   90.00
_cell.angle_beta   90.00
_cell.angle_gamma   90.00
#
_symmetry.space_group_name_H-M   'P 1'
#
loop_
_entity.id
_entity.type
_entity.pdbx_description
1 polymer ?
#
loop_
_entity_poly.entity_id
_entity_poly.type
_entity_poly.pdbx_seq_one_letter_code
_entity_poly.pdbx_strand_id
1 'polypeptide(L)' 'MTKPAVLGGDPVRTAPWPQWPVHDEQEEQAVLRVLRSGNWWRYSYGQGVDLADDEADPQSEVARFQRAFARYQGCR' A
#
# COMPACT_ATOMS: atom_id res chain seq x y z
N MET A 1 23.20 24.30 28.67
CA MET A 1 21.87 23.92 28.15
C MET A 1 21.62 24.73 26.90
N THR A 2 21.23 24.09 25.80
CA THR A 2 20.95 24.77 24.53
C THR A 2 19.62 25.51 24.60
N LYS A 3 19.55 26.76 24.12
CA LYS A 3 18.34 27.59 24.16
C LYS A 3 17.27 27.00 23.23
N PRO A 4 16.01 26.78 23.66
CA PRO A 4 14.95 26.31 22.77
C PRO A 4 14.73 27.25 21.59
N ALA A 5 14.43 26.69 20.41
CA ALA A 5 14.18 27.48 19.19
C ALA A 5 13.01 28.47 19.34
N VAL A 6 11.97 28.08 20.08
CA VAL A 6 10.83 28.96 20.41
C VAL A 6 11.24 30.18 21.26
N LEU A 7 12.38 30.11 21.94
CA LEU A 7 12.96 31.22 22.71
C LEU A 7 14.10 31.92 21.94
N GLY A 8 14.26 31.66 20.64
CA GLY A 8 15.30 32.24 19.80
C GLY A 8 16.67 31.56 19.92
N GLY A 9 16.68 30.25 20.19
CA GLY A 9 17.86 29.40 19.91
C GLY A 9 17.80 28.78 18.52
N ASP A 10 18.82 28.02 18.14
CA ASP A 10 18.86 27.37 16.82
C ASP A 10 17.90 26.17 16.75
N PRO A 11 17.12 26.02 15.67
CA PRO A 11 16.25 24.87 15.48
C PRO A 11 17.08 23.59 15.21
N VAL A 12 16.69 22.49 15.88
CA VAL A 12 17.32 21.17 15.71
C VAL A 12 17.15 20.64 14.27
N ARG A 13 16.06 21.02 13.59
CA ARG A 13 15.77 20.68 12.21
C ARG A 13 15.51 21.95 11.41
N THR A 14 16.27 22.13 10.34
CA THR A 14 16.11 23.23 9.38
C THR A 14 15.43 22.80 8.09
N ALA A 15 15.43 21.49 7.78
CA ALA A 15 14.76 20.95 6.60
C ALA A 15 13.23 20.87 6.80
N PRO A 16 12.43 21.08 5.73
CA PRO A 16 10.98 20.90 5.79
C PRO A 16 10.60 19.47 6.15
N TRP A 17 9.43 19.27 6.74
CA TRP A 17 8.90 17.92 6.97
C TRP A 17 8.61 17.21 5.65
N PRO A 18 8.80 15.88 5.58
CA PRO A 18 8.41 15.13 4.39
C PRO A 18 6.90 15.26 4.16
N GLN A 19 6.50 15.32 2.89
CA GLN A 19 5.10 15.27 2.50
C GLN A 19 4.54 13.86 2.72
N TRP A 20 3.28 13.77 3.13
CA TRP A 20 2.56 12.52 3.30
C TRP A 20 1.09 12.68 2.86
N PRO A 21 0.49 11.70 2.16
CA PRO A 21 1.10 10.46 1.66
C PRO A 21 2.11 10.72 0.53
N VAL A 22 3.05 9.78 0.36
CA VAL A 22 3.89 9.72 -0.84
C VAL A 22 3.17 8.83 -1.85
N HIS A 23 2.89 9.37 -3.03
CA HIS A 23 2.32 8.63 -4.15
C HIS A 23 2.83 9.21 -5.46
N ASP A 24 2.85 8.38 -6.50
CA ASP A 24 3.20 8.75 -7.86
C ASP A 24 2.24 8.08 -8.88
N GLU A 25 2.62 8.08 -10.16
CA GLU A 25 1.83 7.48 -11.23
C GLU A 25 1.55 5.98 -11.01
N GLN A 26 2.36 5.27 -10.21
CA GLN A 26 2.18 3.86 -9.91
C GLN A 26 0.90 3.60 -9.12
N GLU A 27 0.58 4.46 -8.15
CA GLU A 27 -0.68 4.39 -7.41
C GLU A 27 -1.87 4.65 -8.33
N GLU A 28 -1.76 5.63 -9.25
CA GLU A 28 -2.81 5.90 -10.24
C GLU A 28 -3.05 4.68 -11.13
N GLN A 29 -1.98 4.04 -11.62
CA GLN A 29 -2.10 2.83 -12.42
C GLN A 29 -2.69 1.66 -11.60
N ALA A 30 -2.37 1.55 -10.31
CA ALA A 30 -2.96 0.52 -9.44
C ALA A 30 -4.48 0.69 -9.29
N VAL A 31 -4.95 1.92 -9.07
CA VAL A 31 -6.38 2.22 -9.02
C VAL A 31 -7.06 1.94 -10.36
N LEU A 32 -6.44 2.35 -11.48
CA LEU A 32 -6.98 2.09 -12.81
C LEU A 32 -7.07 0.61 -13.15
N ARG A 33 -6.14 -0.23 -12.69
CA ARG A 33 -6.21 -1.69 -12.85
C ARG A 33 -7.46 -2.26 -12.17
N VAL A 34 -7.71 -1.89 -10.92
CA VAL A 34 -8.92 -2.33 -10.19
C VAL A 34 -10.18 -1.86 -10.91
N LEU A 35 -10.24 -0.57 -11.27
CA LEU A 35 -11.39 0.02 -11.94
C LEU A 35 -11.71 -0.69 -13.26
N ARG A 36 -10.71 -0.90 -14.12
CA ARG A 36 -10.88 -1.55 -15.43
C ARG A 36 -11.20 -3.03 -15.33
N SER A 37 -10.72 -3.70 -14.29
CA SER A 37 -10.96 -5.14 -14.08
C SER A 37 -12.39 -5.47 -13.62
N GLY A 38 -13.10 -4.52 -12.99
CA GLY A 38 -14.36 -4.79 -12.31
C GLY A 38 -14.24 -5.65 -11.02
N ASN A 39 -13.04 -6.17 -10.71
CA ASN A 39 -12.77 -6.98 -9.53
C ASN A 39 -12.38 -6.08 -8.33
N TRP A 40 -13.40 -5.50 -7.70
CA TRP A 40 -13.22 -4.43 -6.71
C TRP A 40 -12.82 -4.92 -5.30
N TRP A 41 -12.99 -6.21 -5.02
CA TRP A 41 -12.75 -6.81 -3.71
C TRP A 41 -12.39 -8.29 -3.82
N ARG A 42 -11.86 -8.89 -2.75
CA ARG A 42 -11.29 -10.26 -2.77
C ARG A 42 -12.19 -11.31 -3.41
N TYR A 43 -13.48 -11.29 -3.11
CA TYR A 43 -14.44 -12.32 -3.56
C TYR A 43 -15.34 -11.88 -4.72
N SER A 44 -14.90 -10.90 -5.51
CA SER A 44 -15.65 -10.49 -6.70
C SER A 44 -15.92 -11.71 -7.60
N TYR A 45 -17.13 -11.78 -8.15
CA TYR A 45 -17.56 -12.86 -9.05
C TYR A 45 -17.49 -14.28 -8.46
N GLY A 46 -17.51 -14.43 -7.13
CA GLY A 46 -17.44 -15.75 -6.48
C GLY A 46 -16.03 -16.37 -6.49
N GLN A 47 -15.00 -15.60 -6.83
CA GLN A 47 -13.60 -16.00 -6.68
C GLN A 47 -13.29 -16.18 -5.18
N GLY A 48 -12.55 -17.22 -4.77
CA GLY A 48 -12.13 -17.45 -3.38
C GLY A 48 -13.22 -17.94 -2.41
N VAL A 49 -14.36 -18.41 -2.93
CA VAL A 49 -15.41 -19.07 -2.12
C VAL A 49 -14.96 -20.48 -1.75
N ASP A 50 -14.14 -21.12 -2.58
CA ASP A 50 -13.38 -22.31 -2.22
C ASP A 50 -12.08 -21.94 -1.50
N LEU A 51 -11.76 -22.66 -0.42
CA LEU A 51 -10.53 -22.45 0.37
C LEU A 51 -9.25 -22.78 -0.40
N ALA A 52 -9.37 -23.57 -1.49
CA ALA A 52 -8.29 -23.84 -2.41
C ALA A 52 -8.25 -22.73 -3.47
N ASP A 53 -7.58 -21.62 -3.16
CA ASP A 53 -7.26 -20.59 -4.16
C ASP A 53 -6.32 -21.22 -5.22
N ASP A 54 -6.88 -21.75 -6.31
CA ASP A 54 -6.11 -22.29 -7.43
C ASP A 54 -5.35 -21.15 -8.13
N GLU A 55 -4.10 -21.38 -8.53
CA GLU A 55 -3.23 -20.33 -9.11
C GLU A 55 -3.70 -19.86 -10.49
N ALA A 56 -4.64 -20.57 -11.10
CA ALA A 56 -5.09 -20.36 -12.47
C ALA A 56 -6.17 -19.27 -12.62
N ASP A 57 -6.82 -18.83 -11.53
CA ASP A 57 -7.96 -17.90 -11.60
C ASP A 57 -7.50 -16.42 -11.59
N PRO A 58 -8.22 -15.49 -12.28
CA PRO A 58 -7.86 -14.08 -12.29
C PRO A 58 -8.00 -13.44 -10.91
N GLN A 59 -6.87 -13.34 -10.21
CA GLN A 59 -6.84 -12.87 -8.82
C GLN A 59 -7.15 -11.37 -8.70
N SER A 60 -7.91 -11.03 -7.65
CA SER A 60 -8.06 -9.64 -7.22
C SER A 60 -6.70 -9.03 -6.83
N GLU A 61 -6.53 -7.72 -7.00
CA GLU A 61 -5.34 -7.00 -6.52
C GLU A 61 -5.17 -7.14 -4.99
N VAL A 62 -6.26 -7.41 -4.26
CA VAL A 62 -6.23 -7.76 -2.83
C VAL A 62 -5.47 -9.06 -2.58
N ALA A 63 -5.84 -10.15 -3.27
CA ALA A 63 -5.19 -11.44 -3.12
C ALA A 63 -3.70 -11.38 -3.52
N ARG A 64 -3.40 -10.64 -4.59
CA ARG A 64 -2.02 -10.37 -5.02
C ARG A 64 -1.22 -9.64 -3.94
N PHE A 65 -1.77 -8.57 -3.35
CA PHE A 65 -1.12 -7.85 -2.25
C PHE A 65 -0.90 -8.75 -1.03
N GLN A 66 -1.91 -9.53 -0.63
CA GLN A 66 -1.79 -10.46 0.50
C GLN A 66 -0.63 -11.43 0.33
N ARG A 67 -0.49 -12.06 -0.85
CA ARG A 67 0.62 -12.97 -1.16
C ARG A 67 1.97 -12.25 -1.16
N ALA A 68 2.05 -11.08 -1.79
CA ALA A 68 3.27 -10.28 -1.82
C ALA A 68 3.72 -9.86 -0.41
N PHE A 69 2.78 -9.42 0.42
CA PHE A 69 3.03 -9.03 1.80
C PHE A 69 3.46 -10.23 2.66
N ALA A 70 2.80 -11.38 2.55
CA ALA A 70 3.20 -12.60 3.24
C ALA A 70 4.64 -13.01 2.87
N ARG A 71 4.99 -12.98 1.59
CA ARG A 71 6.36 -13.26 1.12
C ARG A 71 7.37 -12.24 1.66
N TYR A 72 7.03 -10.96 1.65
CA TYR A 72 7.87 -9.90 2.20
C TYR A 72 8.16 -10.12 3.69
N GLN A 73 7.19 -10.64 4.44
CA GLN A 73 7.33 -10.96 5.87
C GLN A 73 7.91 -12.36 6.13
N GLY A 74 8.20 -13.16 5.09
CA GLY A 74 8.69 -14.53 5.25
C GLY A 74 7.65 -15.54 5.75
N CYS A 75 6.36 -15.23 5.69
CA CYS A 75 5.29 -16.15 6.03
C CYS A 75 5.13 -17.22 4.92
N ARG A 76 4.98 -18.49 5.32
CA ARG A 76 4.72 -19.64 4.44
C ARG A 76 3.35 -20.22 4.73
#